data_AF-A0A7K3XQ79-F1
#
_entry.id   AF-A0A7K3XQ79-F1
#
_cell.length_a   1.000
_cell.length_b   1.000
_cell.length_c   1.000
_cell.angle_alpha   90.00
_cell.angle_beta   90.00
_cell.angle_gamma   90.00
#
_symmetry.space_group_name_H-M   'P 1'
#
loop_
_entity.id
_entity.type
_entity.pdbx_description
1 polymer ?
#
loop_
_entity_poly.entity_id
_entity_poly.type
_entity_poly.pdbx_seq_one_letter_code
_entity_poly.pdbx_strand_id
1 'polypeptide(L)'
;MTSNKAQSIKALVELSLSTTTNEQIKFSMGNVSISIAETVKEITGLDVENYDCVIDNFAIKHTILQHGNAAKEEKCGQVAVTLEYFEKIPMVIKSPDKITDGGTTKIG
;
A
#
# COMPACT_ATOMS: atom_id res chain seq x y z
N MET A 1 -4.28 17.93 -13.54
CA MET A 1 -4.79 16.71 -14.19
C MET A 1 -3.71 15.64 -14.07
N THR A 2 -3.74 14.86 -12.99
CA THR A 2 -2.80 13.76 -12.77
C THR A 2 -3.05 12.72 -13.85
N SER A 3 -2.09 12.59 -14.77
CA SER A 3 -2.12 11.60 -15.83
C SER A 3 -2.16 10.21 -15.18
N ASN A 4 -3.27 9.51 -15.33
CA ASN A 4 -3.49 8.17 -14.79
C ASN A 4 -2.66 7.17 -15.63
N LYS A 5 -1.33 7.24 -15.49
CA LYS A 5 -0.36 6.48 -16.30
C LYS A 5 -0.45 4.97 -16.02
N ALA A 6 -0.95 4.56 -14.85
CA ALA A 6 -1.20 3.17 -14.51
C ALA A 6 -2.71 2.90 -14.50
N GLN A 7 -3.19 2.17 -15.50
CA GLN A 7 -4.61 1.78 -15.61
C GLN A 7 -5.00 0.68 -14.60
N SER A 8 -4.01 0.01 -14.00
CA SER A 8 -4.19 -1.04 -12.99
C SER A 8 -3.00 -1.07 -12.04
N ILE A 9 -3.17 -1.69 -10.86
CA ILE A 9 -2.06 -1.88 -9.91
C ILE A 9 -0.93 -2.73 -10.51
N LYS A 10 -1.27 -3.74 -11.32
CA LYS A 10 -0.29 -4.55 -12.06
C LYS A 10 0.54 -3.69 -13.02
N ALA A 11 -0.12 -2.81 -13.78
CA ALA A 11 0.58 -1.87 -14.65
C ALA A 11 1.51 -0.93 -13.86
N LEU A 12 1.08 -0.49 -12.67
CA LEU A 12 1.95 0.31 -11.80
C LEU A 12 3.17 -0.49 -11.34
N VAL A 13 3.02 -1.76 -10.98
CA VAL A 13 4.14 -2.63 -10.56
C VAL A 13 5.15 -2.81 -11.70
N GLU A 14 4.69 -3.18 -12.90
CA GLU A 14 5.55 -3.35 -14.07
C GLU A 14 6.29 -2.04 -14.44
N LEU A 15 5.57 -0.91 -14.38
CA LEU A 15 6.15 0.40 -14.61
C LEU A 15 7.17 0.75 -13.52
N SER A 16 6.91 0.41 -12.27
CA SER A 16 7.82 0.65 -11.15
C SER A 16 9.14 -0.10 -11.33
N LEU A 17 9.15 -1.26 -11.98
CA LEU A 17 10.39 -2.01 -12.21
C LEU A 17 11.15 -1.55 -13.46
N SER A 18 10.46 -1.02 -14.47
CA SER A 18 11.05 -0.64 -15.75
C SER A 18 11.47 0.84 -15.82
N THR A 19 10.85 1.72 -15.03
CA THR A 19 11.11 3.16 -15.12
C THR A 19 12.37 3.58 -14.35
N THR A 20 13.27 4.29 -15.05
CA THR A 20 14.47 4.92 -14.51
C THR A 20 14.27 6.40 -14.17
N THR A 21 13.09 6.95 -14.45
CA THR A 21 12.74 8.34 -14.15
C THR A 21 12.45 8.54 -12.66
N ASN A 22 12.69 9.77 -12.19
CA ASN A 22 12.36 10.21 -10.83
C ASN A 22 10.93 10.77 -10.73
N GLU A 23 10.04 10.38 -11.64
CA GLU A 23 8.64 10.83 -11.60
C GLU A 23 7.84 9.96 -10.61
N GLN A 24 7.07 10.60 -9.73
CA GLN A 24 6.14 9.89 -8.85
C GLN A 24 4.86 9.56 -9.63
N ILE A 25 4.56 8.27 -9.70
CA ILE A 25 3.36 7.75 -10.36
C ILE A 25 2.49 7.11 -9.30
N LYS A 26 1.27 7.62 -9.17
CA LYS A 26 0.31 7.22 -8.15
C LYS A 26 -0.82 6.41 -8.78
N PHE A 27 -1.31 5.43 -8.04
CA PHE A 27 -2.51 4.67 -8.36
C PHE A 27 -3.48 4.77 -7.19
N SER A 28 -4.70 5.24 -7.48
CA SER A 28 -5.81 5.26 -6.53
C SER A 28 -6.45 3.86 -6.50
N MET A 29 -6.55 3.28 -5.32
CA MET A 29 -7.19 2.00 -5.06
C MET A 29 -8.69 2.15 -4.73
N GLY A 30 -9.16 3.39 -4.62
CA GLY A 30 -10.53 3.76 -4.30
C GLY A 30 -10.65 4.40 -2.91
N ASN A 31 -11.84 4.93 -2.65
CA ASN A 31 -12.14 5.60 -1.40
C ASN A 31 -12.36 4.62 -0.24
N VAL A 32 -12.06 5.08 0.97
CA VAL A 32 -12.40 4.41 2.21
C VAL A 32 -13.92 4.33 2.35
N SER A 33 -14.46 3.14 2.61
CA SER A 33 -15.90 2.98 2.85
C SER A 33 -16.30 3.60 4.20
N ILE A 34 -17.57 3.99 4.33
CA ILE A 34 -18.10 4.55 5.58
C ILE A 34 -17.84 3.60 6.77
N SER A 35 -18.07 2.30 6.59
CA SER A 35 -17.84 1.30 7.64
C SER A 35 -16.39 1.23 8.13
N ILE A 36 -15.43 1.35 7.21
CA ILE A 36 -14.00 1.37 7.55
C ILE A 36 -13.65 2.71 8.21
N ALA A 37 -14.18 3.83 7.71
CA ALA A 37 -13.94 5.14 8.29
C ALA A 37 -14.47 5.24 9.72
N GLU A 38 -15.67 4.71 10.00
CA GLU A 38 -16.23 4.61 11.35
C GLU A 38 -15.32 3.80 12.27
N THR A 39 -14.88 2.62 11.82
CA THR A 39 -13.98 1.76 12.61
C THR A 39 -12.64 2.46 12.90
N VAL A 40 -12.06 3.13 11.90
CA VAL A 40 -10.81 3.89 12.08
C VAL A 40 -11.01 5.04 13.06
N LYS A 41 -12.14 5.74 12.98
CA LYS A 41 -12.48 6.85 13.89
C LYS A 41 -12.70 6.38 15.32
N GLU A 42 -13.34 5.23 15.53
CA GLU A 42 -13.51 4.65 16.86
C GLU A 42 -12.18 4.26 17.50
N ILE A 43 -11.28 3.67 16.72
CA ILE A 43 -10.00 3.14 17.21
C ILE A 43 -8.96 4.26 17.41
N THR A 44 -8.94 5.26 16.52
CA THR A 44 -7.84 6.26 16.45
C THR A 44 -8.30 7.70 16.70
N GLY A 45 -9.60 7.97 16.65
CA GLY A 45 -10.16 9.33 16.66
C GLY A 45 -10.06 10.08 15.33
N LEU A 46 -9.43 9.50 14.30
CA LEU A 46 -9.24 10.13 12.99
C LEU A 46 -10.43 9.91 12.07
N ASP A 47 -10.88 10.99 11.43
CA ASP A 47 -11.94 10.93 10.42
C ASP A 47 -11.33 10.81 9.01
N VAL A 48 -11.48 9.64 8.42
CA VAL A 48 -10.97 9.30 7.09
C VAL A 48 -12.09 9.06 6.08
N GLU A 49 -13.31 9.52 6.38
CA GLU A 49 -14.42 9.40 5.45
C GLU A 49 -14.10 10.10 4.13
N ASN A 50 -14.39 9.42 3.00
CA ASN A 50 -14.11 9.90 1.64
C ASN A 50 -12.62 10.05 1.27
N TYR A 51 -11.69 9.64 2.13
CA TYR A 51 -10.26 9.64 1.79
C TYR A 51 -9.98 8.61 0.70
N ASP A 52 -9.01 8.90 -0.16
CA ASP A 52 -8.55 7.99 -1.21
C ASP A 52 -7.35 7.17 -0.73
N CYS A 53 -7.40 5.85 -0.93
CA CYS A 53 -6.27 4.97 -0.64
C CYS A 53 -5.33 4.93 -1.85
N VAL A 54 -4.12 5.45 -1.70
CA VAL A 54 -3.16 5.61 -2.80
C VAL A 54 -1.90 4.80 -2.56
N ILE A 55 -1.40 4.16 -3.63
CA ILE A 55 -0.06 3.56 -3.68
C ILE A 55 0.75 4.23 -4.80
N ASP A 56 2.07 4.32 -4.63
CA ASP A 56 2.94 4.90 -5.65
C ASP A 56 4.11 3.99 -6.04
N ASN A 57 4.74 4.33 -7.17
CA ASN A 57 5.84 3.58 -7.74
C ASN A 57 7.10 3.53 -6.85
N PHE A 58 7.35 4.57 -6.04
CA PHE A 58 8.49 4.58 -5.13
C PHE A 58 8.28 3.64 -3.95
N ALA A 59 7.06 3.58 -3.40
CA ALA A 59 6.70 2.63 -2.36
C ALA A 59 6.85 1.18 -2.83
N ILE A 60 6.42 0.87 -4.06
CA ILE A 60 6.59 -0.46 -4.67
C ILE A 60 8.08 -0.80 -4.83
N LYS A 61 8.87 0.11 -5.44
CA LYS A 61 10.32 -0.05 -5.60
C LYS A 61 11.01 -0.29 -4.26
N HIS A 62 10.70 0.54 -3.26
CA HIS A 62 11.28 0.45 -1.92
C HIS A 62 10.96 -0.90 -1.28
N THR A 63 9.70 -1.32 -1.31
CA THR A 63 9.25 -2.58 -0.72
C THR A 63 9.96 -3.77 -1.34
N ILE A 64 10.05 -3.84 -2.68
CA ILE A 64 10.76 -4.93 -3.34
C ILE A 64 12.26 -4.91 -3.05
N LEU A 65 12.88 -3.73 -3.02
CA LEU A 65 14.31 -3.60 -2.73
C LEU A 65 14.66 -4.02 -1.31
N GLN A 66 13.82 -3.65 -0.33
CA GLN A 66 14.11 -3.89 1.09
C GLN A 66 13.60 -5.25 1.58
N HIS A 67 12.47 -5.70 1.05
CA HIS A 67 11.69 -6.84 1.55
C HIS A 67 11.42 -7.94 0.51
N GLY A 68 12.00 -7.87 -0.69
CA GLY A 68 11.86 -8.91 -1.71
C GLY A 68 12.83 -10.09 -1.57
N ASN A 69 13.78 -10.05 -0.62
CA ASN A 69 14.79 -11.09 -0.46
C ASN A 69 14.39 -12.12 0.60
N ALA A 70 13.98 -13.32 0.17
CA ALA A 70 13.56 -14.40 1.05
C ALA A 70 14.60 -14.77 2.12
N ALA A 71 15.88 -14.91 1.74
CA ALA A 71 16.92 -15.29 2.68
C ALA A 71 17.23 -14.22 3.75
N LYS A 72 16.97 -12.94 3.43
CA LYS A 72 17.11 -11.84 4.40
C LYS A 72 15.91 -11.79 5.34
N GLU A 73 14.71 -11.91 4.79
CA GLU A 73 13.45 -11.84 5.57
C GLU A 73 13.25 -13.07 6.47
N GLU A 74 13.62 -14.26 6.00
CA GLU A 74 13.53 -15.51 6.78
C GLU A 74 14.36 -15.44 8.07
N LYS A 75 15.53 -14.78 8.02
CA LYS A 75 16.36 -14.55 9.23
C LYS A 75 15.67 -13.67 10.26
N CYS A 76 14.73 -12.84 9.83
CA CYS A 76 13.88 -12.01 10.69
C CYS A 76 12.54 -12.69 11.01
N GLY A 77 12.31 -13.93 10.55
CA GLY A 77 11.03 -14.64 10.70
C GLY A 77 9.91 -14.09 9.80
N GLN A 78 10.25 -13.36 8.75
CA GLN A 78 9.31 -12.71 7.84
C GLN A 78 9.27 -13.41 6.47
N VAL A 79 8.17 -13.21 5.73
CA VAL A 79 8.02 -13.70 4.36
C VAL A 79 8.37 -12.57 3.40
N ALA A 80 9.20 -12.87 2.39
CA ALA A 80 9.53 -11.89 1.37
C ALA A 80 8.32 -11.48 0.54
N VAL A 81 8.24 -10.18 0.25
CA VAL A 81 7.18 -9.59 -0.56
C VAL A 81 7.42 -9.92 -2.03
N THR A 82 6.41 -10.48 -2.68
CA THR A 82 6.41 -10.75 -4.13
C THR A 82 5.56 -9.72 -4.88
N LEU A 83 5.73 -9.64 -6.20
CA LEU A 83 4.98 -8.68 -7.04
C LEU A 83 3.46 -8.91 -6.99
N GLU A 84 3.04 -10.17 -6.87
CA GLU A 84 1.63 -10.56 -6.79
C GLU A 84 0.95 -10.06 -5.50
N TYR A 85 1.72 -9.77 -4.45
CA TYR A 85 1.14 -9.29 -3.19
C TYR A 85 0.56 -7.88 -3.34
N PHE A 86 1.14 -7.04 -4.20
CA PHE A 86 0.59 -5.71 -4.45
C PHE A 86 -0.82 -5.79 -5.05
N GLU A 87 -1.08 -6.77 -5.91
CA GLU A 87 -2.40 -6.98 -6.52
C GLU A 87 -3.50 -7.32 -5.50
N LYS A 88 -3.11 -7.83 -4.31
CA LYS A 88 -4.03 -8.17 -3.22
C LYS A 88 -4.35 -6.98 -2.31
N ILE A 89 -3.53 -5.92 -2.30
CA ILE A 89 -3.72 -4.76 -1.41
C ILE A 89 -5.13 -4.14 -1.55
N PRO A 90 -5.67 -3.92 -2.76
CA PRO A 90 -7.02 -3.35 -2.90
C PRO A 90 -8.10 -4.21 -2.25
N MET A 91 -7.94 -5.54 -2.24
CA MET A 91 -8.87 -6.45 -1.59
C MET A 91 -8.80 -6.30 -0.07
N VAL A 92 -7.59 -6.26 0.50
CA VAL A 92 -7.37 -6.09 1.94
C VAL A 92 -7.95 -4.76 2.44
N ILE A 93 -7.78 -3.69 1.67
CA ILE A 93 -8.33 -2.37 2.00
C ILE A 93 -9.86 -2.39 1.95
N LYS A 94 -10.46 -3.03 0.94
CA LYS A 94 -11.93 -3.03 0.77
C LYS A 94 -12.66 -3.96 1.74
N SER A 95 -12.01 -5.02 2.20
CA SER A 95 -12.63 -6.05 3.04
C SER A 95 -11.62 -6.62 4.02
N PRO A 96 -11.17 -5.83 5.01
CA PRO A 96 -10.24 -6.30 6.03
C PRO A 96 -10.92 -7.26 7.00
N ASP A 97 -10.20 -8.29 7.44
CA ASP A 97 -10.68 -9.19 8.50
C ASP A 97 -10.74 -8.49 9.86
N LYS A 98 -9.79 -7.60 10.12
CA LYS A 98 -9.67 -6.84 11.37
C LYS A 98 -8.93 -5.52 11.14
N ILE A 99 -9.37 -4.47 11.81
CA ILE A 99 -8.67 -3.18 11.91
C ILE A 99 -8.24 -3.00 13.36
N THR A 100 -6.99 -2.64 13.59
CA THR A 100 -6.43 -2.40 14.93
C THR A 100 -5.45 -1.23 14.89
N ASP A 101 -5.38 -0.47 15.99
CA ASP A 101 -4.28 0.48 16.18
C ASP A 101 -2.97 -0.26 16.43
N GLY A 102 -1.94 0.06 15.66
CA GLY A 102 -0.59 -0.44 15.87
C GLY A 102 0.14 0.27 17.01
N GLY A 103 -0.45 1.33 17.55
CA GLY A 103 0.16 2.21 18.54
C GLY A 103 1.22 3.13 17.92
N THR A 104 1.84 3.95 18.74
CA THR A 104 2.96 4.80 18.33
C THR A 104 4.28 4.08 18.53
N THR A 105 5.10 4.00 17.48
CA THR A 105 6.51 3.67 17.67
C THR A 105 7.27 4.92 18.12
N LYS A 106 8.40 4.78 18.80
CA LYS A 106 9.23 5.92 19.25
C LYS A 106 9.82 6.76 18.10
N ILE A 107 9.52 6.41 16.86
CA ILE A 107 10.01 7.08 15.66
C ILE A 107 8.87 7.95 15.14
N GLY A 108 8.66 9.10 15.80
CA GLY A 108 7.94 10.28 15.29
C GLY A 108 6.55 10.07 14.70
#